data_AF-A0A7V0S736-F1
#
_entry.id   AF-A0A7V0S736-F1
#
_cell.length_a   1.000
_cell.length_b   1.000
_cell.length_c   1.000
_cell.angle_alpha   90.00
_cell.angle_beta   90.00
_cell.angle_gamma   90.00
#
_symmetry.space_group_name_H-M   'P 1'
#
loop_
_entity.id
_entity.type
_entity.pdbx_description
1 polymer ?
#
loop_
_entity_poly.entity_id
_entity_poly.type
_entity_poly.pdbx_seq_one_letter_code
_entity_poly.pdbx_strand_id
1 'polypeptide(L)'
;MYSSKLYSHPDKPLEVHLQNVAQSCLSKFRSIPHHLAGYMPMEYWEKLIWLMGFSHDLGKATSYFQTYLFEKNEQNRMEMKNKPETGHSLISAVIGFWIAKKYVNSKGNDYLQNMPFLIYLAIKKHHGNINNAIRIGESDESNELDVPCEHLDRQWEAIDKIEMKALIDEINRNLSLQIDCVEFPESLTYYFKRELVRKEKNRYRDCHKQLDDYFIFQFLYSLLLHSDKEDAIFGIRPKIPRIAIPTDTVKKYKIANFKDSRSNINRIRNAIFDDAERYISEINLDHKILSLNVPTGSGKTLTALSVALALRKRLEEAGGSCSRIIYGLPYTSIIDQNFDVYQKLFKCPNSNLLLKHHHLAEIAYRIGNHEAEFEALEARFLIESWESEIIITTFFQIFHTIFTNRNRMIQKFNKLANSIIL
;
A
#
# COMPACT_ATOMS: atom_id res chain seq x y z
N MET A 1 27.12 4.17 17.27
CA MET A 1 25.68 4.32 16.98
C MET A 1 25.23 5.58 17.67
N TYR A 2 24.83 6.58 16.89
CA TYR A 2 24.13 7.75 17.42
C TYR A 2 22.75 7.27 17.86
N SER A 3 22.39 7.49 19.13
CA SER A 3 21.05 7.24 19.65
C SER A 3 20.37 8.59 19.71
N SER A 4 19.38 8.84 18.84
CA SER A 4 18.64 10.11 18.92
C SER A 4 17.84 10.16 20.22
N LYS A 5 17.57 11.37 20.72
CA LYS A 5 16.61 11.57 21.82
C LYS A 5 15.17 11.70 21.35
N LEU A 6 14.89 11.41 20.07
CA LEU A 6 13.60 11.61 19.44
C LEU A 6 12.79 10.32 19.42
N TYR A 7 11.49 10.46 19.68
CA TYR A 7 10.57 9.33 19.74
C TYR A 7 9.40 9.51 18.77
N SER A 8 9.04 8.42 18.09
CA SER A 8 7.84 8.34 17.26
C SER A 8 6.59 8.02 18.08
N HIS A 9 6.79 7.21 19.12
CA HIS A 9 5.84 6.71 20.11
C HIS A 9 6.60 6.59 21.45
N PRO A 10 5.91 6.54 22.62
CA PRO A 10 6.59 6.59 23.92
C PRO A 10 7.73 5.57 24.08
N ASP A 11 7.57 4.39 23.49
CA ASP A 11 8.54 3.29 23.59
C ASP A 11 9.33 3.03 22.29
N LYS A 12 9.28 3.95 21.32
CA LYS A 12 9.86 3.73 19.99
C LYS A 12 10.66 4.93 19.48
N PRO A 13 12.01 4.80 19.35
CA PRO A 13 12.85 5.83 18.76
C PRO A 13 12.38 6.22 17.35
N LEU A 14 12.48 7.50 17.03
CA LEU A 14 12.01 8.04 15.76
C LEU A 14 12.80 7.44 14.59
N GLU A 15 14.14 7.36 14.67
CA GLU A 15 14.95 6.81 13.57
C GLU A 15 14.61 5.35 13.25
N VAL A 16 14.29 4.55 14.28
CA VAL A 16 13.92 3.14 14.11
C VAL A 16 12.59 3.02 13.39
N HIS A 17 11.60 3.81 13.79
CA HIS A 17 10.30 3.84 13.13
C HIS A 17 10.40 4.28 11.66
N LEU A 18 11.08 5.40 11.39
CA LEU A 18 11.27 5.90 10.02
C LEU A 18 11.98 4.88 9.14
N GLN A 19 13.02 4.22 9.66
CA GLN A 19 13.74 3.17 8.93
C GLN A 19 12.85 1.95 8.68
N ASN A 20 12.10 1.47 9.67
CA ASN A 20 11.20 0.34 9.52
C ASN A 20 10.14 0.59 8.45
N VAL A 21 9.51 1.77 8.48
CA VAL A 21 8.49 2.15 7.49
C VAL A 21 9.11 2.25 6.09
N ALA A 22 10.27 2.91 5.95
CA ALA A 22 10.97 3.02 4.67
C ALA A 22 11.35 1.66 4.08
N GLN A 23 11.92 0.75 4.89
CA GLN A 23 12.28 -0.60 4.46
C GLN A 23 11.06 -1.46 4.16
N SER A 24 9.97 -1.30 4.92
CA SER A 24 8.72 -2.00 4.67
C SER A 24 8.10 -1.57 3.34
N CYS A 25 8.05 -0.25 3.06
CA CYS A 25 7.64 0.29 1.76
C CYS A 25 8.47 -0.29 0.60
N LEU A 26 9.80 -0.29 0.73
CA LEU A 26 10.69 -0.88 -0.28
C LEU A 26 10.46 -2.37 -0.49
N SER A 27 10.33 -3.14 0.59
CA SER A 27 10.14 -4.59 0.50
C SER A 27 8.85 -4.94 -0.23
N LYS A 28 7.78 -4.17 0.00
CA LYS A 28 6.50 -4.33 -0.70
C LYS A 28 6.63 -3.91 -2.17
N PHE A 29 7.30 -2.80 -2.46
CA PHE A 29 7.56 -2.36 -3.83
C PHE A 29 8.35 -3.38 -4.65
N ARG A 30 9.44 -3.93 -4.09
CA ARG A 30 10.26 -4.96 -4.74
C ARG A 30 9.51 -6.27 -5.00
N SER A 31 8.41 -6.52 -4.27
CA SER A 31 7.56 -7.69 -4.48
C SER A 31 6.56 -7.55 -5.64
N ILE A 32 6.65 -6.46 -6.41
CA ILE A 32 5.75 -6.16 -7.53
C ILE A 32 6.52 -6.31 -8.85
N PRO A 33 5.89 -6.85 -9.92
CA PRO A 33 6.53 -7.03 -11.21
C PRO A 33 7.09 -5.73 -11.78
N HIS A 34 8.17 -5.85 -12.56
CA HIS A 34 8.91 -4.74 -13.15
C HIS A 34 8.15 -3.93 -14.23
N HIS A 35 6.83 -4.03 -14.35
CA HIS A 35 6.04 -3.22 -15.29
C HIS A 35 6.18 -1.72 -15.01
N LEU A 36 6.44 -1.33 -13.75
CA LEU A 36 6.71 0.06 -13.37
C LEU A 36 8.06 0.59 -13.89
N ALA A 37 8.96 -0.28 -14.35
CA ALA A 37 10.22 0.13 -15.00
C ALA A 37 9.96 0.87 -16.32
N GLY A 38 8.78 0.68 -16.95
CA GLY A 38 8.36 1.43 -18.13
C GLY A 38 8.04 2.90 -17.85
N TYR A 39 7.74 3.27 -16.61
CA TYR A 39 7.46 4.66 -16.21
C TYR A 39 8.75 5.42 -15.86
N MET A 40 9.59 4.82 -15.01
CA MET A 40 10.92 5.33 -14.69
C MET A 40 11.85 4.20 -14.23
N PRO A 41 13.18 4.37 -14.31
CA PRO A 41 14.14 3.41 -13.80
C PRO A 41 13.82 2.96 -12.36
N MET A 42 13.95 1.66 -12.10
CA MET A 42 13.63 1.07 -10.78
C MET A 42 14.40 1.74 -9.64
N GLU A 43 15.65 2.16 -9.87
CA GLU A 43 16.44 2.90 -8.87
C GLU A 43 15.72 4.18 -8.39
N TYR A 44 15.06 4.90 -9.28
CA TYR A 44 14.35 6.14 -8.94
C TYR A 44 13.11 5.85 -8.11
N TRP A 45 12.36 4.79 -8.45
CA TRP A 45 11.26 4.30 -7.62
C TRP A 45 11.75 3.96 -6.22
N GLU A 46 12.80 3.15 -6.09
CA GLU A 46 13.32 2.73 -4.79
C GLU A 46 13.73 3.94 -3.94
N LYS A 47 14.51 4.88 -4.51
CA LYS A 47 14.96 6.07 -3.78
C LYS A 47 13.81 6.97 -3.33
N LEU A 48 12.81 7.18 -4.19
CA LEU A 48 11.66 8.03 -3.88
C LEU A 48 10.66 7.38 -2.91
N ILE A 49 10.43 6.07 -3.02
CA ILE A 49 9.59 5.29 -2.08
C ILE A 49 10.26 5.22 -0.71
N TRP A 50 11.57 4.99 -0.67
CA TRP A 50 12.32 5.01 0.58
C TRP A 50 12.26 6.40 1.22
N LEU A 51 12.50 7.46 0.46
CA LEU A 51 12.39 8.83 0.95
C LEU A 51 11.00 9.11 1.53
N MET A 52 9.94 8.73 0.83
CA MET A 52 8.56 8.89 1.31
C MET A 52 8.37 8.21 2.67
N GLY A 53 8.77 6.94 2.81
CA GLY A 53 8.68 6.21 4.07
C GLY A 53 9.56 6.80 5.17
N PHE A 54 10.77 7.25 4.86
CA PHE A 54 11.69 7.81 5.85
C PHE A 54 11.32 9.24 6.26
N SER A 55 10.64 10.00 5.40
CA SER A 55 10.30 11.41 5.66
C SER A 55 8.92 11.66 6.24
N HIS A 56 8.03 10.64 6.27
CA HIS A 56 6.62 10.85 6.57
C HIS A 56 6.34 11.43 7.97
N ASP A 57 7.21 11.12 8.93
CA ASP A 57 7.10 11.49 10.34
C ASP A 57 8.26 12.36 10.85
N LEU A 58 9.07 12.95 9.96
CA LEU A 58 10.16 13.86 10.38
C LEU A 58 9.68 15.04 11.24
N GLY A 59 8.43 15.49 11.05
CA GLY A 59 7.79 16.51 11.88
C GLY A 59 7.68 16.14 13.36
N LYS A 60 7.75 14.85 13.71
CA LYS A 60 7.80 14.40 15.10
C LYS A 60 9.08 14.85 15.81
N ALA A 61 10.13 15.24 15.08
CA ALA A 61 11.36 15.81 15.64
C ALA A 61 11.17 17.20 16.28
N THR A 62 10.02 17.84 16.09
CA THR A 62 9.71 19.14 16.73
C THR A 62 9.62 18.99 18.24
N SER A 63 10.14 19.98 18.99
CA SER A 63 10.01 20.00 20.45
C SER A 63 8.54 20.04 20.91
N TYR A 64 7.65 20.64 20.11
CA TYR A 64 6.20 20.64 20.34
C TYR A 64 5.62 19.21 20.36
N PHE A 65 5.94 18.39 19.37
CA PHE A 65 5.49 17.00 19.31
C PHE A 65 6.11 16.16 20.43
N GLN A 66 7.43 16.28 20.67
CA GLN A 66 8.10 15.52 21.72
C GLN A 66 7.54 15.85 23.12
N THR A 67 7.26 17.13 23.39
CA THR A 67 6.62 17.54 24.66
C THR A 67 5.22 16.96 24.79
N TYR A 68 4.41 17.04 23.73
CA TYR A 68 3.08 16.43 23.69
C TYR A 68 3.10 14.91 23.91
N LEU A 69 4.09 14.22 23.34
CA LEU A 69 4.19 12.77 23.38
C LEU A 69 4.37 12.24 24.81
N PHE A 70 5.14 12.96 25.63
CA PHE A 70 5.48 12.58 27.00
C PHE A 70 4.66 13.32 28.09
N GLU A 71 3.69 14.15 27.70
CA GLU A 71 2.78 14.80 28.65
C GLU A 71 1.91 13.77 29.36
N LYS A 72 1.96 13.78 30.69
CA LYS A 72 1.27 12.81 31.56
C LYS A 72 -0.12 13.31 31.97
N ASN A 73 -0.34 14.61 32.00
CA ASN A 73 -1.64 15.18 32.31
C ASN A 73 -2.55 15.15 31.07
N GLU A 74 -3.66 14.41 31.13
CA GLU A 74 -4.55 14.23 29.97
C GLU A 74 -5.16 15.53 29.46
N GLN A 75 -5.50 16.47 30.35
CA GLN A 75 -6.07 17.76 29.97
C GLN A 75 -5.05 18.61 29.19
N ASN A 76 -3.84 18.76 29.74
CA ASN A 76 -2.74 19.46 29.06
C ASN A 76 -2.42 18.80 27.72
N ARG A 77 -2.39 17.46 27.69
CA ARG A 77 -2.11 16.69 26.48
C ARG A 77 -3.15 16.95 25.38
N MET A 78 -4.42 17.01 25.73
CA MET A 78 -5.49 17.35 24.77
C MET A 78 -5.40 18.80 24.28
N GLU A 79 -5.09 19.74 25.16
CA GLU A 79 -4.86 21.14 24.78
C GLU A 79 -3.67 21.27 23.82
N MET A 80 -2.56 20.57 24.09
CA MET A 80 -1.40 20.53 23.19
C MET A 80 -1.74 19.87 21.84
N LYS A 81 -2.50 18.77 21.84
CA LYS A 81 -2.88 18.06 20.60
C LYS A 81 -3.63 18.95 19.61
N ASN A 82 -4.42 19.91 20.11
CA ASN A 82 -5.22 20.81 19.29
C ASN A 82 -4.41 22.00 18.73
N LYS A 83 -3.17 22.20 19.18
CA LYS A 83 -2.29 23.26 18.67
C LYS A 83 -1.73 22.88 17.30
N PRO A 84 -1.77 23.78 16.30
CA PRO A 84 -1.22 23.52 14.96
C PRO A 84 0.25 23.05 14.99
N GLU A 85 1.04 23.58 15.91
CA GLU A 85 2.47 23.29 16.08
C GLU A 85 2.75 21.83 16.48
N THR A 86 1.78 21.14 17.08
CA THR A 86 1.87 19.72 17.43
C THR A 86 1.61 18.81 16.23
N GLY A 87 0.96 19.33 15.18
CA GLY A 87 0.67 18.57 13.96
C GLY A 87 1.93 18.32 13.14
N HIS A 88 2.33 17.07 12.96
CA HIS A 88 3.60 16.74 12.32
C HIS A 88 3.50 16.53 10.79
N SER A 89 2.34 16.13 10.27
CA SER A 89 2.22 15.66 8.88
C SER A 89 2.51 16.73 7.83
N LEU A 90 2.14 17.99 8.08
CA LEU A 90 2.37 19.07 7.10
C LEU A 90 3.85 19.43 6.98
N ILE A 91 4.55 19.64 8.10
CA ILE A 91 5.99 19.93 8.08
C ILE A 91 6.79 18.75 7.52
N SER A 92 6.46 17.50 7.90
CA SER A 92 7.02 16.30 7.29
C SER A 92 6.87 16.32 5.76
N ALA A 93 5.66 16.61 5.26
CA ALA A 93 5.37 16.65 3.84
C ALA A 93 6.18 17.74 3.12
N VAL A 94 6.32 18.93 3.71
CA VAL A 94 7.09 20.04 3.14
C VAL A 94 8.59 19.73 3.08
N ILE A 95 9.15 19.13 4.13
CA ILE A 95 10.55 18.67 4.17
C ILE A 95 10.76 17.58 3.11
N GLY A 96 9.92 16.54 3.11
CA GLY A 96 9.96 15.45 2.13
C GLY A 96 9.85 15.95 0.69
N PHE A 97 8.95 16.92 0.43
CA PHE A 97 8.82 17.57 -0.86
C PHE A 97 10.10 18.30 -1.29
N TRP A 98 10.70 19.09 -0.40
CA TRP A 98 11.92 19.84 -0.70
C TRP A 98 13.08 18.90 -1.06
N ILE A 99 13.26 17.83 -0.28
CA ILE A 99 14.30 16.82 -0.53
C ILE A 99 14.04 16.06 -1.83
N ALA A 100 12.79 15.60 -2.05
CA ALA A 100 12.41 14.92 -3.28
C ALA A 100 12.67 15.79 -4.51
N LYS A 101 12.39 17.09 -4.41
CA LYS A 101 12.64 18.04 -5.49
C LYS A 101 14.13 18.25 -5.75
N LYS A 102 14.97 18.34 -4.71
CA LYS A 102 16.44 18.36 -4.85
C LYS A 102 16.96 17.10 -5.55
N TYR A 103 16.46 15.93 -5.15
CA TYR A 103 16.79 14.66 -5.79
C TYR A 103 16.42 14.65 -7.27
N VAL A 104 15.16 14.96 -7.60
CA VAL A 104 14.66 14.97 -8.97
C VAL A 104 15.43 15.95 -9.87
N ASN A 105 15.68 17.17 -9.37
CA ASN A 105 16.44 18.17 -10.12
C ASN A 105 17.89 17.71 -10.40
N SER A 106 18.50 16.95 -9.49
CA SER A 106 19.85 16.40 -9.71
C SER A 106 19.92 15.35 -10.82
N LYS A 107 18.79 14.78 -11.24
CA LYS A 107 18.71 13.75 -12.29
C LYS A 107 18.33 14.29 -13.66
N GLY A 108 17.82 15.53 -13.74
CA GLY A 108 17.50 16.20 -15.01
C GLY A 108 16.46 15.48 -15.87
N ASN A 109 15.50 14.79 -15.26
CA ASN A 109 14.51 13.96 -15.97
C ASN A 109 13.08 14.50 -15.78
N ASP A 110 12.40 14.81 -16.89
CA ASP A 110 11.06 15.39 -16.91
C ASP A 110 9.97 14.47 -16.33
N TYR A 111 10.10 13.15 -16.48
CA TYR A 111 9.15 12.17 -15.94
C TYR A 111 9.10 12.18 -14.40
N LEU A 112 10.14 12.68 -13.75
CA LEU A 112 10.21 12.75 -12.29
C LEU A 112 9.52 14.00 -11.71
N GLN A 113 9.14 14.98 -12.53
CA GLN A 113 8.77 16.31 -12.02
C GLN A 113 7.52 16.31 -11.13
N ASN A 114 6.59 15.37 -11.33
CA ASN A 114 5.38 15.25 -10.52
C ASN A 114 5.60 14.47 -9.21
N MET A 115 6.62 13.58 -9.15
CA MET A 115 6.88 12.73 -7.99
C MET A 115 7.01 13.47 -6.66
N PRO A 116 7.73 14.61 -6.54
CA PRO A 116 7.78 15.36 -5.30
C PRO A 116 6.40 15.74 -4.78
N PHE A 117 5.48 16.12 -5.67
CA PHE A 117 4.11 16.48 -5.28
C PHE A 117 3.29 15.26 -4.84
N LEU A 118 3.42 14.12 -5.51
CA LEU A 118 2.74 12.89 -5.10
C LEU A 118 3.24 12.41 -3.73
N ILE A 119 4.54 12.51 -3.46
CA ILE A 119 5.15 12.21 -2.16
C ILE A 119 4.63 13.19 -1.09
N TYR A 120 4.58 14.49 -1.41
CA TYR A 120 3.99 15.50 -0.53
C TYR A 120 2.57 15.11 -0.10
N LEU A 121 1.71 14.76 -1.07
CA LEU A 121 0.33 14.39 -0.78
C LEU A 121 0.25 13.12 0.08
N ALA A 122 1.04 12.09 -0.23
CA ALA A 122 1.05 10.84 0.50
C ALA A 122 1.46 11.06 1.96
N ILE A 123 2.54 11.82 2.18
CA ILE A 123 3.01 12.19 3.53
C ILE A 123 2.01 13.10 4.22
N LYS A 124 1.44 14.11 3.55
CA LYS A 124 0.48 15.00 4.21
C LYS A 124 -0.71 14.24 4.75
N LYS A 125 -1.15 13.20 4.04
CA LYS A 125 -2.41 12.50 4.33
C LYS A 125 -2.32 11.14 4.97
N HIS A 126 -1.14 10.68 5.38
CA HIS A 126 -1.03 9.35 6.00
C HIS A 126 -1.97 9.10 7.21
N HIS A 127 -2.45 10.13 7.91
CA HIS A 127 -3.45 10.01 8.99
C HIS A 127 -4.93 10.14 8.58
N GLY A 128 -5.25 10.49 7.34
CA GLY A 128 -6.61 10.94 6.98
C GLY A 128 -7.08 10.58 5.57
N ASN A 129 -8.34 10.91 5.28
CA ASN A 129 -8.87 10.78 3.92
C ASN A 129 -8.31 11.87 3.00
N ILE A 130 -8.24 11.55 1.71
CA ILE A 130 -7.79 12.48 0.68
C ILE A 130 -8.95 13.40 0.28
N ASN A 131 -8.67 14.68 0.16
CA ASN A 131 -9.55 15.63 -0.50
C ASN A 131 -8.98 15.99 -1.88
N ASN A 132 -9.49 17.04 -2.51
CA ASN A 132 -8.99 17.44 -3.82
C ASN A 132 -7.52 17.85 -3.72
N ALA A 133 -6.63 17.15 -4.43
CA ALA A 133 -5.20 17.43 -4.43
C ALA A 133 -4.88 18.83 -4.97
N ILE A 134 -5.73 19.33 -5.86
CA ILE A 134 -5.70 20.64 -6.49
C ILE A 134 -7.13 21.15 -6.64
N ARG A 135 -7.33 22.46 -6.66
CA ARG A 135 -8.63 23.06 -6.94
C ARG A 135 -9.06 22.80 -8.38
N ILE A 136 -10.27 22.24 -8.56
CA ILE A 136 -10.90 22.01 -9.87
C ILE A 136 -12.03 23.03 -10.04
N GLY A 137 -11.81 24.04 -10.88
CA GLY A 137 -12.79 25.10 -11.11
C GLY A 137 -13.00 26.02 -9.90
N GLU A 138 -14.22 26.55 -9.75
CA GLU A 138 -14.63 27.44 -8.67
C GLU A 138 -15.35 26.69 -7.53
N SER A 139 -15.14 25.38 -7.38
CA SER A 139 -15.82 24.63 -6.32
C SER A 139 -15.32 25.02 -4.92
N ASP A 140 -16.25 25.12 -3.97
CA ASP A 140 -15.97 25.27 -2.53
C ASP A 140 -15.56 23.94 -1.86
N GLU A 141 -15.22 22.93 -2.66
CA GLU A 141 -14.80 21.64 -2.14
C GLU A 141 -13.46 21.73 -1.42
N SER A 142 -13.31 20.95 -0.35
CA SER A 142 -12.07 20.91 0.43
C SER A 142 -10.85 20.58 -0.45
N ASN A 143 -9.83 21.42 -0.37
CA ASN A 143 -8.58 21.30 -1.12
C ASN A 143 -7.42 20.98 -0.17
N GLU A 144 -6.54 20.10 -0.60
CA GLU A 144 -5.34 19.75 0.13
C GLU A 144 -4.36 20.90 0.30
N LEU A 145 -4.33 21.89 -0.60
CA LEU A 145 -3.40 23.01 -0.46
C LEU A 145 -3.93 24.14 0.44
N ASP A 146 -5.23 24.15 0.74
CA ASP A 146 -5.90 25.16 1.56
C ASP A 146 -5.80 24.82 3.06
N VAL A 147 -4.57 24.83 3.58
CA VAL A 147 -4.29 24.55 5.00
C VAL A 147 -3.58 25.71 5.70
N PRO A 148 -3.85 25.94 7.01
CA PRO A 148 -3.03 26.84 7.81
C PRO A 148 -1.56 26.40 7.76
N CYS A 149 -0.66 27.31 7.41
CA CYS A 149 0.77 27.01 7.26
C CYS A 149 1.69 27.97 8.02
N GLU A 150 1.17 28.99 8.70
CA GLU A 150 1.96 30.00 9.42
C GLU A 150 2.75 29.43 10.62
N HIS A 151 2.49 28.19 11.02
CA HIS A 151 3.22 27.51 12.09
C HIS A 151 4.47 26.77 11.61
N LEU A 152 4.68 26.62 10.29
CA LEU A 152 5.78 25.82 9.73
C LEU A 152 7.15 26.36 10.11
N ASP A 153 7.33 27.68 10.10
CA ASP A 153 8.62 28.29 10.45
C ASP A 153 8.94 28.08 11.93
N ARG A 154 7.95 28.26 12.82
CA ARG A 154 8.09 27.98 14.26
C ARG A 154 8.40 26.51 14.52
N GLN A 155 7.75 25.59 13.80
CA GLN A 155 8.08 24.17 13.89
C GLN A 155 9.50 23.88 13.42
N TRP A 156 9.94 24.46 12.29
CA TRP A 156 11.29 24.27 11.77
C TRP A 156 12.38 24.78 12.72
N GLU A 157 12.16 25.94 13.34
CA GLU A 157 13.03 26.50 14.38
C GLU A 157 13.09 25.63 15.63
N ALA A 158 11.96 25.00 15.98
CA ALA A 158 11.83 24.14 17.16
C ALA A 158 12.44 22.73 17.01
N ILE A 159 13.00 22.38 15.85
CA ILE A 159 13.71 21.11 15.65
C ILE A 159 15.19 21.28 16.01
N ASP A 160 15.70 20.38 16.86
CA ASP A 160 17.13 20.28 17.15
C ASP A 160 17.91 19.98 15.85
N LYS A 161 18.82 20.89 15.48
CA LYS A 161 19.56 20.80 14.22
C LYS A 161 20.61 19.70 14.21
N ILE A 162 21.11 19.27 15.36
CA ILE A 162 22.04 18.12 15.48
C ILE A 162 21.26 16.84 15.21
N GLU A 163 20.09 16.68 15.85
CA GLU A 163 19.22 15.53 15.63
C GLU A 163 18.71 15.46 14.18
N MET A 164 18.28 16.60 13.62
CA MET A 164 17.85 16.65 12.22
C MET A 164 19.00 16.34 11.26
N LYS A 165 20.22 16.84 11.53
CA LYS A 165 21.39 16.54 10.70
C LYS A 165 21.64 15.03 10.61
N ALA A 166 21.54 14.30 11.71
CA ALA A 166 21.70 12.85 11.70
C ALA A 166 20.68 12.14 10.79
N LEU A 167 19.42 12.61 10.77
CA LEU A 167 18.37 12.09 9.88
C LEU A 167 18.64 12.45 8.41
N ILE A 168 19.07 13.68 8.14
CA ILE A 168 19.46 14.13 6.79
C ILE A 168 20.69 13.37 6.27
N ASP A 169 21.65 13.02 7.13
CA ASP A 169 22.81 12.21 6.74
C ASP A 169 22.40 10.81 6.27
N GLU A 170 21.39 10.19 6.89
CA GLU A 170 20.84 8.91 6.42
C GLU A 170 20.15 9.05 5.05
N ILE A 171 19.42 10.15 4.85
CA ILE A 171 18.80 10.49 3.55
C ILE A 171 19.88 10.69 2.48
N ASN A 172 20.94 11.44 2.79
CA ASN A 172 22.06 11.69 1.89
C ASN A 172 22.73 10.37 1.46
N ARG A 173 22.98 9.46 2.41
CA ARG A 173 23.53 8.13 2.14
C ARG A 173 22.65 7.34 1.16
N ASN A 174 21.35 7.27 1.41
CA ASN A 174 20.44 6.45 0.58
C ASN A 174 20.16 7.05 -0.80
N LEU A 175 20.04 8.38 -0.90
CA LEU A 175 19.71 9.05 -2.16
C LEU A 175 20.95 9.42 -2.99
N SER A 176 22.15 9.28 -2.42
CA SER A 176 23.42 9.77 -2.99
C SER A 176 23.37 11.29 -3.21
N LEU A 177 22.93 12.02 -2.18
CA LEU A 177 22.87 13.48 -2.13
C LEU A 177 23.87 14.04 -1.12
N GLN A 178 24.08 15.35 -1.19
CA GLN A 178 24.89 16.11 -0.24
C GLN A 178 24.09 17.34 0.19
N ILE A 179 23.07 17.13 0.99
CA ILE A 179 22.22 18.17 1.56
C ILE A 179 22.73 18.54 2.95
N ASP A 180 22.91 19.82 3.22
CA ASP A 180 23.04 20.34 4.58
C ASP A 180 21.73 21.00 5.06
N CYS A 181 21.48 20.95 6.38
CA CYS A 181 20.36 21.64 7.03
C CYS A 181 20.33 23.15 6.72
N VAL A 182 21.49 23.79 6.49
CA VAL A 182 21.57 25.22 6.14
C VAL A 182 21.06 25.54 4.73
N GLU A 183 20.94 24.55 3.85
CA GLU A 183 20.40 24.75 2.50
C GLU A 183 18.88 24.84 2.46
N PHE A 184 18.21 24.45 3.55
CA PHE A 184 16.75 24.56 3.62
C PHE A 184 16.32 26.04 3.52
N PRO A 185 15.12 26.31 2.97
CA PRO A 185 14.62 27.67 2.86
C PRO A 185 14.55 28.34 4.24
N GLU A 186 14.93 29.60 4.33
CA GLU A 186 14.83 30.39 5.58
C GLU A 186 13.40 30.41 6.14
N SER A 187 12.40 30.44 5.26
CA SER A 187 10.98 30.25 5.61
C SER A 187 10.39 29.08 4.83
N LEU A 188 10.03 28.02 5.55
CA LEU A 188 9.26 26.89 5.04
C LEU A 188 7.83 27.33 4.69
N THR A 189 7.26 28.28 5.43
CA THR A 189 5.93 28.86 5.11
C THR A 189 5.94 29.51 3.73
N TYR A 190 6.91 30.39 3.47
CA TYR A 190 7.04 31.04 2.18
C TYR A 190 7.34 30.03 1.08
N TYR A 191 8.22 29.07 1.34
CA TYR A 191 8.53 28.00 0.40
C TYR A 191 7.29 27.16 0.03
N PHE A 192 6.49 26.76 1.02
CA PHE A 192 5.22 26.04 0.83
C PHE A 192 4.27 26.84 -0.07
N LYS A 193 4.02 28.11 0.27
CA LYS A 193 3.16 29.00 -0.53
C LYS A 193 3.69 29.16 -1.96
N ARG A 194 5.00 29.32 -2.14
CA ARG A 194 5.61 29.53 -3.47
C ARG A 194 5.63 28.28 -4.35
N GLU A 195 6.02 27.14 -3.79
CA GLU A 195 6.26 25.93 -4.58
C GLU A 195 5.06 25.00 -4.69
N LEU A 196 4.20 24.98 -3.67
CA LEU A 196 3.02 24.12 -3.65
C LEU A 196 1.78 24.91 -4.08
N VAL A 197 1.43 25.96 -3.33
CA VAL A 197 0.18 26.73 -3.57
C VAL A 197 0.23 27.52 -4.88
N ARG A 198 1.22 28.41 -5.08
CA ARG A 198 1.27 29.24 -6.31
C ARG A 198 1.43 28.45 -7.60
N LYS A 199 2.01 27.24 -7.53
CA LYS A 199 2.19 26.36 -8.69
C LYS A 199 1.00 25.40 -8.92
N GLU A 200 -0.02 25.44 -8.07
CA GLU A 200 -1.23 24.62 -8.20
C GLU A 200 -1.89 24.76 -9.59
N LYS A 201 -2.07 25.98 -10.09
CA LYS A 201 -2.66 26.23 -11.42
C LYS A 201 -1.87 25.58 -12.56
N ASN A 202 -0.54 25.52 -12.45
CA ASN A 202 0.28 24.84 -13.44
C ASN A 202 0.01 23.33 -13.41
N ARG A 203 -0.07 22.74 -12.21
CA ARG A 203 -0.40 21.32 -12.05
C ARG A 203 -1.81 20.99 -12.54
N TYR A 204 -2.78 21.88 -12.32
CA TYR A 204 -4.12 21.74 -12.89
C TYR A 204 -4.11 21.74 -14.42
N ARG A 205 -3.40 22.67 -15.05
CA ARG A 205 -3.31 22.70 -16.51
C ARG A 205 -2.74 21.39 -17.09
N ASP A 206 -1.81 20.77 -16.37
CA ASP A 206 -1.14 19.55 -16.83
C ASP A 206 -1.83 18.25 -16.33
N CYS A 207 -2.88 18.33 -15.49
CA CYS A 207 -3.53 17.17 -14.87
C CYS A 207 -4.26 16.25 -15.86
N HIS A 208 -4.77 16.80 -16.96
CA HIS A 208 -5.50 16.04 -17.99
C HIS A 208 -4.61 15.11 -18.82
N LYS A 209 -3.29 15.15 -18.64
CA LYS A 209 -2.34 14.42 -19.47
C LYS A 209 -2.01 13.01 -18.95
N GLN A 210 -2.27 12.67 -17.68
CA GLN A 210 -1.73 11.44 -17.08
C GLN A 210 -2.66 10.79 -16.04
N LEU A 211 -3.50 9.85 -16.49
CA LEU A 211 -4.21 8.90 -15.60
C LEU A 211 -3.23 8.14 -14.67
N ASP A 212 -1.98 8.01 -15.11
CA ASP A 212 -0.90 7.37 -14.36
C ASP A 212 -0.64 8.04 -13.01
N ASP A 213 -0.69 9.37 -12.91
CA ASP A 213 -0.44 10.10 -11.65
C ASP A 213 -1.43 9.68 -10.56
N TYR A 214 -2.68 9.41 -10.94
CA TYR A 214 -3.69 8.88 -10.02
C TYR A 214 -3.28 7.53 -9.46
N PHE A 215 -2.95 6.58 -10.33
CA PHE A 215 -2.59 5.22 -9.91
C PHE A 215 -1.25 5.17 -9.17
N ILE A 216 -0.27 5.99 -9.59
CA ILE A 216 1.01 6.13 -8.92
C ILE A 216 0.80 6.69 -7.52
N PHE A 217 0.00 7.75 -7.39
CA PHE A 217 -0.32 8.31 -6.08
C PHE A 217 -1.03 7.28 -5.19
N GLN A 218 -2.09 6.62 -5.67
CA GLN A 218 -2.79 5.59 -4.90
C GLN A 218 -1.85 4.46 -4.46
N PHE A 219 -0.93 4.09 -5.35
CA PHE A 219 0.08 3.09 -5.05
C PHE A 219 1.05 3.54 -3.95
N LEU A 220 1.71 4.70 -4.11
CA LEU A 220 2.61 5.28 -3.11
C LEU A 220 1.92 5.47 -1.76
N TYR A 221 0.72 6.03 -1.79
CA TYR A 221 -0.08 6.28 -0.61
C TYR A 221 -0.45 4.97 0.10
N SER A 222 -0.86 3.94 -0.65
CA SER A 222 -1.15 2.62 -0.06
C SER A 222 0.07 1.95 0.56
N LEU A 223 1.27 2.11 -0.04
CA LEU A 223 2.51 1.57 0.53
C LEU A 223 2.81 2.23 1.88
N LEU A 224 2.70 3.56 1.95
CA LEU A 224 2.94 4.32 3.17
C LEU A 224 1.93 3.96 4.25
N LEU A 225 0.63 4.02 3.95
CA LEU A 225 -0.45 3.70 4.89
C LEU A 225 -0.34 2.30 5.46
N HIS A 226 -0.02 1.33 4.60
CA HIS A 226 0.16 -0.04 5.03
C HIS A 226 1.36 -0.14 5.96
N SER A 227 2.53 0.34 5.52
CA SER A 227 3.79 0.16 6.23
C SER A 227 3.85 0.90 7.56
N ASP A 228 3.27 2.10 7.64
CA ASP A 228 3.15 2.87 8.90
C ASP A 228 2.29 2.12 9.92
N LYS A 229 1.08 1.71 9.54
CA LYS A 229 0.18 0.93 10.41
C LYS A 229 0.75 -0.43 10.80
N GLU A 230 1.42 -1.12 9.87
CA GLU A 230 2.08 -2.40 10.13
C GLU A 230 3.13 -2.25 11.24
N ASP A 231 3.97 -1.23 11.13
CA ASP A 231 5.05 -0.95 12.08
C ASP A 231 4.51 -0.46 13.44
N ALA A 232 3.37 0.24 13.44
CA ALA A 232 2.67 0.64 14.67
C ALA A 232 1.98 -0.53 15.39
N ILE A 233 1.41 -1.49 14.64
CA ILE A 233 0.66 -2.62 15.19
C ILE A 233 1.60 -3.76 15.62
N PHE A 234 2.52 -4.16 14.75
CA PHE A 234 3.37 -5.34 14.98
C PHE A 234 4.76 -4.98 15.49
N GLY A 235 5.26 -3.78 15.22
CA GLY A 235 6.64 -3.40 15.56
C GLY A 235 7.66 -4.38 14.96
N ILE A 236 8.34 -5.15 15.82
CA ILE A 236 9.37 -6.13 15.43
C ILE A 236 8.78 -7.56 15.28
N ARG A 237 7.50 -7.77 15.61
CA ARG A 237 6.81 -9.08 15.54
C ARG A 237 6.75 -9.63 14.10
N PRO A 238 6.65 -10.96 13.93
CA PRO A 238 6.98 -11.59 12.66
C PRO A 238 6.02 -11.20 11.53
N LYS A 239 6.60 -11.00 10.35
CA LYS A 239 5.85 -10.87 9.10
C LYS A 239 5.04 -12.15 8.86
N ILE A 240 3.81 -11.99 8.40
CA ILE A 240 2.95 -13.11 8.03
C ILE A 240 3.61 -13.90 6.89
N PRO A 241 3.88 -15.20 7.06
CA PRO A 241 4.54 -15.98 6.03
C PRO A 241 3.61 -16.19 4.84
N ARG A 242 4.15 -15.98 3.64
CA ARG A 242 3.52 -16.34 2.37
C ARG A 242 3.50 -17.87 2.24
N ILE A 243 2.41 -18.42 1.71
CA ILE A 243 2.26 -19.88 1.51
C ILE A 243 2.34 -20.20 0.02
N ALA A 244 3.21 -21.15 -0.34
CA ALA A 244 3.25 -21.71 -1.67
C ALA A 244 2.06 -22.66 -1.89
N ILE A 245 1.35 -22.49 -3.00
CA ILE A 245 0.20 -23.32 -3.35
C ILE A 245 0.59 -24.23 -4.52
N PRO A 246 0.60 -25.56 -4.36
CA PRO A 246 0.87 -26.47 -5.46
C PRO A 246 -0.13 -26.30 -6.60
N THR A 247 0.35 -26.20 -7.84
CA THR A 247 -0.52 -26.01 -9.02
C THR A 247 -1.46 -27.19 -9.28
N ASP A 248 -1.12 -28.38 -8.80
CA ASP A 248 -1.93 -29.58 -8.97
C ASP A 248 -3.02 -29.75 -7.88
N THR A 249 -3.14 -28.80 -6.94
CA THR A 249 -4.10 -28.88 -5.83
C THR A 249 -5.53 -29.08 -6.33
N VAL A 250 -5.94 -28.30 -7.33
CA VAL A 250 -7.30 -28.41 -7.90
C VAL A 250 -7.50 -29.74 -8.62
N LYS A 251 -6.49 -30.21 -9.37
CA LYS A 251 -6.53 -31.51 -10.07
C LYS A 251 -6.70 -32.66 -9.09
N LYS A 252 -5.93 -32.67 -8.00
CA LYS A 252 -6.02 -33.67 -6.91
C LYS A 252 -7.41 -33.66 -6.27
N TYR A 253 -7.93 -32.49 -5.91
CA TYR A 253 -9.27 -32.36 -5.35
C TYR A 253 -10.35 -32.88 -6.31
N LYS A 254 -10.21 -32.55 -7.59
CA LYS A 254 -11.16 -32.96 -8.62
C LYS A 254 -11.17 -34.48 -8.81
N ILE A 255 -9.99 -35.09 -8.89
CA ILE A 255 -9.84 -36.55 -8.96
C ILE A 255 -10.39 -37.22 -7.71
N ALA A 256 -10.29 -36.63 -6.52
CA ALA A 256 -10.83 -37.25 -5.31
C ALA A 256 -12.38 -37.22 -5.26
N ASN A 257 -13.01 -36.16 -5.75
CA ASN A 257 -14.43 -35.87 -5.51
C ASN A 257 -15.34 -36.05 -6.75
N PHE A 258 -14.80 -36.07 -7.97
CA PHE A 258 -15.59 -36.11 -9.21
C PHE A 258 -15.18 -37.24 -10.16
N LYS A 259 -14.75 -38.40 -9.63
CA LYS A 259 -14.29 -39.56 -10.42
C LYS A 259 -15.33 -40.10 -11.41
N ASP A 260 -16.62 -39.89 -11.17
CA ASP A 260 -17.66 -40.54 -11.94
C ASP A 260 -17.95 -39.80 -13.26
N SER A 261 -17.25 -40.21 -14.33
CA SER A 261 -17.41 -39.71 -15.71
C SER A 261 -18.62 -40.27 -16.44
N ARG A 262 -19.51 -40.99 -15.73
CA ARG A 262 -20.72 -41.61 -16.28
C ARG A 262 -21.79 -40.60 -16.69
N SER A 263 -21.78 -39.39 -16.12
CA SER A 263 -22.71 -38.32 -16.54
C SER A 263 -22.10 -37.47 -17.66
N ASN A 264 -22.90 -37.18 -18.71
CA ASN A 264 -22.49 -36.30 -19.81
C ASN A 264 -21.99 -34.94 -19.30
N ILE A 265 -22.54 -34.43 -18.20
CA ILE A 265 -22.13 -33.15 -17.60
C ILE A 265 -20.73 -33.19 -16.99
N ASN A 266 -20.31 -34.31 -16.39
CA ASN A 266 -18.96 -34.43 -15.84
C ASN A 266 -17.91 -34.54 -16.96
N ARG A 267 -18.25 -35.13 -18.11
CA ARG A 267 -17.37 -35.12 -19.29
C ARG A 267 -17.14 -33.71 -19.82
N ILE A 268 -18.21 -32.91 -19.94
CA ILE A 268 -18.12 -31.51 -20.38
C ILE A 268 -17.30 -30.68 -19.39
N ARG A 269 -17.53 -30.82 -18.08
CA ARG A 269 -16.72 -30.17 -17.03
C ARG A 269 -15.23 -30.54 -17.13
N ASN A 270 -14.93 -31.79 -17.48
CA ASN A 270 -13.56 -32.24 -17.66
C ASN A 270 -12.91 -31.61 -18.89
N ALA A 271 -13.59 -31.66 -20.04
CA ALA A 271 -13.10 -31.05 -21.26
C ALA A 271 -12.82 -29.54 -21.08
N ILE A 272 -13.76 -28.80 -20.49
CA ILE A 272 -13.59 -27.35 -20.19
C ILE A 272 -12.37 -27.09 -19.32
N PHE A 273 -12.19 -27.90 -18.27
CA PHE A 273 -11.06 -27.75 -17.36
C PHE A 273 -9.73 -28.02 -18.06
N ASP A 274 -9.66 -29.10 -18.84
CA ASP A 274 -8.44 -29.52 -19.54
C ASP A 274 -8.06 -28.53 -20.66
N ASP A 275 -9.06 -27.99 -21.37
CA ASP A 275 -8.86 -26.97 -22.40
C ASP A 275 -8.38 -25.63 -21.80
N ALA A 276 -8.95 -25.21 -20.66
CA ALA A 276 -8.51 -24.01 -19.96
C ALA A 276 -7.07 -24.12 -19.43
N GLU A 277 -6.71 -25.27 -18.86
CA GLU A 277 -5.34 -25.56 -18.41
C GLU A 277 -4.34 -25.54 -19.58
N ARG A 278 -4.71 -26.16 -20.71
CA ARG A 278 -3.87 -26.16 -21.92
C ARG A 278 -3.63 -24.73 -22.43
N TYR A 279 -4.70 -23.95 -22.56
CA TYR A 279 -4.61 -22.56 -23.01
C TYR A 279 -3.68 -21.71 -22.12
N ILE A 280 -3.80 -21.85 -20.79
CA ILE A 280 -2.96 -21.11 -19.84
C ILE A 280 -1.51 -21.57 -19.85
N SER A 281 -1.21 -22.81 -20.23
CA SER A 281 0.18 -23.26 -20.37
C SER A 281 0.92 -22.60 -21.54
N GLU A 282 0.18 -22.17 -22.57
CA GLU A 282 0.73 -21.69 -23.84
C GLU A 282 0.61 -20.17 -24.03
N ILE A 283 -0.24 -19.49 -23.25
CA ILE A 283 -0.53 -18.06 -23.47
C ILE A 283 0.70 -17.17 -23.29
N ASN A 284 0.81 -16.11 -24.09
CA ASN A 284 1.73 -15.00 -23.83
C ASN A 284 1.35 -14.29 -22.50
N LEU A 285 2.30 -14.19 -21.57
CA LEU A 285 2.11 -13.53 -20.27
C LEU A 285 1.85 -12.01 -20.37
N ASP A 286 2.08 -11.40 -21.53
CA ASP A 286 1.69 -10.01 -21.81
C ASP A 286 0.18 -9.83 -21.96
N HIS A 287 -0.57 -10.92 -22.25
CA HIS A 287 -2.03 -10.87 -22.28
C HIS A 287 -2.59 -10.85 -20.85
N LYS A 288 -2.98 -9.66 -20.38
CA LYS A 288 -3.43 -9.44 -18.99
C LYS A 288 -4.93 -9.65 -18.76
N ILE A 289 -5.75 -9.73 -19.82
CA ILE A 289 -7.21 -9.89 -19.73
C ILE A 289 -7.61 -11.18 -20.42
N LEU A 290 -8.19 -12.11 -19.66
CA LEU A 290 -8.61 -13.44 -20.10
C LEU A 290 -10.11 -13.63 -19.85
N SER A 291 -10.76 -14.47 -20.66
CA SER A 291 -12.20 -14.71 -20.54
C SER A 291 -12.52 -16.21 -20.60
N LEU A 292 -13.24 -16.71 -19.59
CA LEU A 292 -13.73 -18.10 -19.51
C LEU A 292 -15.24 -18.14 -19.77
N ASN A 293 -15.62 -18.32 -21.04
CA ASN A 293 -17.01 -18.31 -21.48
C ASN A 293 -17.60 -19.72 -21.53
N VAL A 294 -18.15 -20.16 -20.40
CA VAL A 294 -18.80 -21.49 -20.29
C VAL A 294 -20.19 -21.41 -19.64
N PRO A 295 -21.09 -22.38 -19.88
CA PRO A 295 -22.42 -22.41 -19.26
C PRO A 295 -22.37 -22.49 -17.72
N THR A 296 -23.44 -22.08 -17.05
CA THR A 296 -23.60 -22.27 -15.60
C THR A 296 -23.55 -23.77 -15.25
N GLY A 297 -23.05 -24.08 -14.05
CA GLY A 297 -22.87 -25.47 -13.62
C GLY A 297 -21.69 -26.21 -14.27
N SER A 298 -20.92 -25.58 -15.16
CA SER A 298 -19.77 -26.22 -15.85
C SER A 298 -18.47 -26.25 -15.03
N GLY A 299 -18.52 -25.97 -13.72
CA GLY A 299 -17.33 -26.03 -12.85
C GLY A 299 -16.41 -24.80 -12.94
N LYS A 300 -16.97 -23.61 -13.21
CA LYS A 300 -16.21 -22.34 -13.33
C LYS A 300 -15.31 -22.07 -12.13
N THR A 301 -15.82 -22.21 -10.91
CA THR A 301 -15.09 -21.94 -9.67
C THR A 301 -13.75 -22.68 -9.59
N LEU A 302 -13.77 -24.01 -9.77
CA LEU A 302 -12.55 -24.82 -9.72
C LEU A 302 -11.64 -24.56 -10.92
N THR A 303 -12.23 -24.38 -12.11
CA THR A 303 -11.46 -24.11 -13.34
C THR A 303 -10.73 -22.77 -13.25
N ALA A 304 -11.40 -21.71 -12.79
CA ALA A 304 -10.81 -20.39 -12.60
C ALA A 304 -9.67 -20.40 -11.58
N LEU A 305 -9.83 -21.12 -10.46
CA LEU A 305 -8.75 -21.28 -9.49
C LEU A 305 -7.55 -22.03 -10.09
N SER A 306 -7.79 -23.10 -10.85
CA SER A 306 -6.71 -23.87 -11.50
C SER A 306 -5.92 -23.00 -12.47
N VAL A 307 -6.64 -22.28 -13.33
CA VAL A 307 -6.08 -21.28 -14.25
C VAL A 307 -5.26 -20.23 -13.51
N ALA A 308 -5.78 -19.68 -12.41
CA ALA A 308 -5.07 -18.69 -11.61
C ALA A 308 -3.78 -19.24 -10.99
N LEU A 309 -3.81 -20.47 -10.45
CA LEU A 309 -2.63 -21.12 -9.88
C LEU A 309 -1.58 -21.43 -10.94
N ALA A 310 -2.00 -21.91 -12.11
CA ALA A 310 -1.11 -22.16 -13.25
C ALA A 310 -0.46 -20.85 -13.74
N LEU A 311 -1.26 -19.78 -13.91
CA LEU A 311 -0.77 -18.46 -14.30
C LEU A 311 0.20 -17.88 -13.26
N ARG A 312 -0.14 -17.99 -11.97
CA ARG A 312 0.72 -17.55 -10.86
C ARG A 312 2.11 -18.21 -10.95
N LYS A 313 2.15 -19.53 -11.13
CA LYS A 313 3.42 -20.26 -11.28
C LYS A 313 4.21 -19.77 -12.50
N ARG A 314 3.57 -19.58 -13.65
CA ARG A 314 4.25 -19.09 -14.86
C ARG A 314 4.81 -17.67 -14.68
N LEU A 315 4.08 -16.79 -13.97
CA LEU A 315 4.56 -15.45 -13.64
C LEU A 315 5.77 -15.50 -12.70
N GLU A 316 5.76 -16.39 -11.71
CA GLU A 316 6.90 -16.63 -10.81
C GLU A 316 8.13 -17.14 -11.59
N GLU A 317 7.94 -18.11 -12.49
CA GLU A 317 9.01 -18.68 -13.34
C GLU A 317 9.58 -17.65 -14.34
N ALA A 318 8.79 -16.67 -14.77
CA ALA A 318 9.22 -15.58 -15.64
C ALA A 318 9.98 -14.46 -14.90
N GLY A 319 10.36 -14.68 -13.63
CA GLY A 319 11.07 -13.70 -12.79
C GLY A 319 10.14 -12.74 -12.05
N GLY A 320 8.83 -12.99 -12.07
CA GLY A 320 7.86 -12.27 -11.26
C GLY A 320 7.88 -12.68 -9.80
N SER A 321 7.30 -11.84 -8.95
CA SER A 321 7.04 -12.17 -7.55
C SER A 321 5.73 -12.93 -7.40
N CYS A 322 5.66 -13.74 -6.35
CA CYS A 322 4.51 -14.55 -5.98
C CYS A 322 3.19 -13.74 -5.87
N SER A 323 2.33 -13.84 -6.89
CA SER A 323 1.08 -13.08 -7.01
C SER A 323 -0.01 -13.61 -6.08
N ARG A 324 -0.79 -12.69 -5.50
CA ARG A 324 -2.03 -13.05 -4.77
C ARG A 324 -3.16 -13.32 -5.75
N ILE A 325 -4.13 -14.14 -5.37
CA ILE A 325 -5.35 -14.36 -6.16
C ILE A 325 -6.49 -13.63 -5.45
N ILE A 326 -7.14 -12.71 -6.14
CA ILE A 326 -8.27 -11.93 -5.62
C ILE A 326 -9.49 -12.30 -6.45
N TYR A 327 -10.43 -13.01 -5.85
CA TYR A 327 -11.67 -13.41 -6.51
C TYR A 327 -12.80 -12.46 -6.13
N GLY A 328 -13.20 -11.61 -7.08
CA GLY A 328 -14.30 -10.68 -6.93
C GLY A 328 -15.63 -11.30 -7.32
N LEU A 329 -16.64 -11.16 -6.47
CA LEU A 329 -17.98 -11.68 -6.73
C LEU A 329 -19.07 -10.63 -6.43
N PRO A 330 -20.23 -10.67 -7.10
CA PRO A 330 -21.26 -9.64 -6.96
C PRO A 330 -22.09 -9.76 -5.67
N TYR A 331 -22.27 -10.96 -5.13
CA TYR A 331 -23.17 -11.23 -3.99
C TYR A 331 -22.46 -12.00 -2.88
N THR A 332 -22.77 -11.66 -1.63
CA THR A 332 -22.21 -12.33 -0.44
C THR A 332 -22.57 -13.81 -0.38
N SER A 333 -23.78 -14.19 -0.78
CA SER A 333 -24.19 -15.60 -0.83
C SER A 333 -23.34 -16.44 -1.79
N ILE A 334 -22.94 -15.87 -2.94
CA ILE A 334 -22.05 -16.53 -3.90
C ILE A 334 -20.63 -16.59 -3.34
N ILE A 335 -20.18 -15.55 -2.63
CA ILE A 335 -18.89 -15.53 -1.93
C ILE A 335 -18.81 -16.66 -0.91
N ASP A 336 -19.84 -16.80 -0.07
CA ASP A 336 -19.90 -17.86 0.95
C ASP A 336 -19.83 -19.24 0.31
N GLN A 337 -20.61 -19.48 -0.76
CA GLN A 337 -20.56 -20.75 -1.50
C GLN A 337 -19.18 -21.05 -2.11
N ASN A 338 -18.52 -20.05 -2.72
CA ASN A 338 -17.19 -20.25 -3.30
C ASN A 338 -16.13 -20.46 -2.22
N PHE A 339 -16.24 -19.75 -1.09
CA PHE A 339 -15.36 -19.91 0.05
C PHE A 339 -15.45 -21.31 0.64
N ASP A 340 -16.66 -21.86 0.82
CA ASP A 340 -16.84 -23.23 1.31
C ASP A 340 -16.23 -24.28 0.39
N VAL A 341 -16.31 -24.07 -0.93
CA VAL A 341 -15.64 -24.93 -1.92
C VAL A 341 -14.12 -24.88 -1.73
N TYR A 342 -13.54 -23.69 -1.58
CA TYR A 342 -12.10 -23.54 -1.38
C TYR A 342 -11.64 -24.06 -0.01
N GLN A 343 -12.43 -23.88 1.05
CA GLN A 343 -12.16 -24.47 2.36
C GLN A 343 -12.07 -25.99 2.27
N LYS A 344 -13.02 -26.65 1.60
CA LYS A 344 -12.99 -28.11 1.38
C LYS A 344 -11.78 -28.53 0.55
N LEU A 345 -11.47 -27.76 -0.49
CA LEU A 345 -10.33 -28.02 -1.38
C LEU A 345 -8.99 -27.96 -0.64
N PHE A 346 -8.81 -26.98 0.24
CA PHE A 346 -7.60 -26.77 1.03
C PHE A 346 -7.63 -27.43 2.42
N LYS A 347 -8.66 -28.23 2.73
CA LYS A 347 -8.84 -28.94 4.01
C LYS A 347 -8.85 -28.00 5.23
N CYS A 348 -9.71 -26.99 5.21
CA CYS A 348 -9.87 -25.98 6.27
C CYS A 348 -8.54 -25.27 6.61
N PRO A 349 -7.99 -24.49 5.66
CA PRO A 349 -6.69 -23.88 5.84
C PRO A 349 -6.74 -22.67 6.78
N ASN A 350 -5.55 -22.19 7.15
CA ASN A 350 -5.35 -20.95 7.88
C ASN A 350 -5.71 -19.71 7.05
N SER A 351 -5.94 -18.59 7.74
CA SER A 351 -6.34 -17.31 7.12
C SER A 351 -5.28 -16.75 6.18
N ASN A 352 -3.99 -17.01 6.42
CA ASN A 352 -2.93 -16.58 5.52
C ASN A 352 -2.93 -17.29 4.16
N LEU A 353 -3.63 -18.43 4.02
CA LEU A 353 -3.87 -19.06 2.73
C LEU A 353 -5.17 -18.56 2.09
N LEU A 354 -6.27 -18.60 2.84
CA LEU A 354 -7.62 -18.36 2.31
C LEU A 354 -8.38 -17.39 3.21
N LEU A 355 -8.77 -16.25 2.65
CA LEU A 355 -9.52 -15.21 3.32
C LEU A 355 -10.84 -14.93 2.62
N LYS A 356 -11.90 -14.81 3.41
CA LYS A 356 -13.19 -14.26 2.98
C LYS A 356 -13.33 -12.85 3.54
N HIS A 357 -13.61 -11.87 2.69
CA HIS A 357 -13.78 -10.49 3.14
C HIS A 357 -15.03 -9.85 2.51
N HIS A 358 -16.05 -9.67 3.34
CA HIS A 358 -17.23 -8.83 3.11
C HIS A 358 -17.73 -8.28 4.46
N HIS A 359 -18.73 -7.41 4.44
CA HIS A 359 -19.23 -6.70 5.63
C HIS A 359 -19.87 -7.59 6.72
N LEU A 360 -20.15 -8.87 6.43
CA LEU A 360 -20.69 -9.87 7.37
C LEU A 360 -19.65 -10.93 7.76
N ALA A 361 -18.41 -10.82 7.26
CA ALA A 361 -17.37 -11.79 7.58
C ALA A 361 -16.88 -11.60 9.02
N GLU A 362 -16.55 -12.70 9.68
CA GLU A 362 -15.93 -12.71 11.00
C GLU A 362 -14.60 -11.93 10.97
N ILE A 363 -14.34 -11.11 11.99
CA ILE A 363 -13.06 -10.40 12.15
C ILE A 363 -12.14 -11.31 12.97
N ALA A 364 -11.71 -12.41 12.36
CA ALA A 364 -10.79 -13.37 12.94
C ALA A 364 -9.72 -13.73 11.90
N TYR A 365 -8.46 -13.76 12.32
CA TYR A 365 -7.34 -14.17 11.48
C TYR A 365 -6.52 -15.21 12.25
N ARG A 366 -6.28 -16.38 11.65
CA ARG A 366 -5.68 -17.54 12.32
C ARG A 366 -4.50 -18.11 11.52
N ILE A 367 -3.38 -18.39 12.20
CA ILE A 367 -2.19 -19.03 11.62
C ILE A 367 -1.69 -20.14 12.55
N GLY A 368 -1.46 -21.33 12.00
CA GLY A 368 -0.92 -22.49 12.71
C GLY A 368 -1.99 -23.35 13.38
N ASN A 369 -1.55 -24.41 14.07
CA ASN A 369 -2.42 -25.28 14.87
C ASN A 369 -2.73 -24.70 16.26
N HIS A 370 -2.13 -23.56 16.60
CA HIS A 370 -2.37 -22.88 17.85
C HIS A 370 -3.61 -22.00 17.70
N GLU A 371 -4.58 -22.20 18.58
CA GLU A 371 -5.78 -21.37 18.76
C GLU A 371 -5.49 -19.91 19.15
N ALA A 372 -4.24 -19.46 19.09
CA ALA A 372 -3.86 -18.08 19.33
C ALA A 372 -4.32 -17.22 18.15
N GLU A 373 -5.58 -16.81 18.20
CA GLU A 373 -6.14 -15.79 17.33
C GLU A 373 -5.34 -14.49 17.51
N PHE A 374 -5.03 -13.82 16.40
CA PHE A 374 -4.47 -12.47 16.46
C PHE A 374 -5.39 -11.56 17.28
N GLU A 375 -4.82 -10.60 18.01
CA GLU A 375 -5.66 -9.63 18.71
C GLU A 375 -6.59 -8.92 17.72
N ALA A 376 -7.77 -8.47 18.16
CA ALA A 376 -8.80 -7.94 17.26
C ALA A 376 -8.30 -6.80 16.35
N LEU A 377 -7.33 -6.00 16.80
CA LEU A 377 -6.68 -4.96 16.01
C LEU A 377 -5.76 -5.55 14.92
N GLU A 378 -4.91 -6.50 15.29
CA GLU A 378 -3.99 -7.21 14.40
C GLU A 378 -4.77 -7.99 13.32
N ALA A 379 -5.79 -8.77 13.74
CA ALA A 379 -6.65 -9.53 12.84
C ALA A 379 -7.35 -8.61 11.82
N ARG A 380 -7.93 -7.51 12.30
CA ARG A 380 -8.58 -6.52 11.45
C ARG A 380 -7.62 -5.93 10.43
N PHE A 381 -6.41 -5.58 10.84
CA PHE A 381 -5.40 -5.07 9.92
C PHE A 381 -5.07 -6.08 8.82
N LEU A 382 -4.84 -7.35 9.17
CA LEU A 382 -4.50 -8.40 8.20
C LEU A 382 -5.62 -8.68 7.19
N ILE A 383 -6.88 -8.63 7.64
CA ILE A 383 -8.07 -8.78 6.80
C ILE A 383 -8.23 -7.57 5.86
N GLU A 384 -8.07 -6.35 6.38
CA GLU A 384 -8.28 -5.12 5.63
C GLU A 384 -7.19 -4.83 4.60
N SER A 385 -5.96 -5.23 4.91
CA SER A 385 -4.79 -5.10 4.03
C SER A 385 -4.57 -6.29 3.10
N TRP A 386 -5.44 -7.31 3.13
CA TRP A 386 -5.41 -8.51 2.28
C TRP A 386 -4.08 -9.27 2.35
N GLU A 387 -3.65 -9.64 3.57
CA GLU A 387 -2.43 -10.43 3.79
C GLU A 387 -2.59 -11.93 3.59
N SER A 388 -3.43 -12.36 2.66
CA SER A 388 -3.68 -13.79 2.37
C SER A 388 -3.30 -14.14 0.94
N GLU A 389 -3.02 -15.41 0.65
CA GLU A 389 -2.69 -15.85 -0.72
C GLU A 389 -3.90 -15.78 -1.67
N ILE A 390 -5.06 -16.20 -1.18
CA ILE A 390 -6.33 -16.20 -1.90
C ILE A 390 -7.34 -15.37 -1.09
N ILE A 391 -7.87 -14.31 -1.69
CA ILE A 391 -8.89 -13.45 -1.11
C ILE A 391 -10.18 -13.61 -1.93
N ILE A 392 -11.27 -14.03 -1.30
CA ILE A 392 -12.61 -14.00 -1.90
C ILE A 392 -13.36 -12.80 -1.33
N THR A 393 -13.76 -11.89 -2.21
CA THR A 393 -14.33 -10.61 -1.81
C THR A 393 -15.38 -10.10 -2.79
N THR A 394 -15.95 -8.94 -2.51
CA THR A 394 -16.99 -8.34 -3.35
C THR A 394 -16.40 -7.46 -4.45
N PHE A 395 -17.14 -7.29 -5.55
CA PHE A 395 -16.83 -6.25 -6.53
C PHE A 395 -16.72 -4.86 -5.89
N PHE A 396 -17.57 -4.57 -4.90
CA PHE A 396 -17.46 -3.33 -4.15
C PHE A 396 -16.08 -3.16 -3.51
N GLN A 397 -15.53 -4.19 -2.84
CA GLN A 397 -14.22 -4.09 -2.21
C GLN A 397 -13.10 -3.84 -3.24
N ILE A 398 -13.19 -4.44 -4.44
CA ILE A 398 -12.20 -4.21 -5.52
C ILE A 398 -12.35 -2.79 -6.07
N PHE A 399 -13.52 -2.42 -6.61
CA PHE A 399 -13.71 -1.12 -7.26
C PHE A 399 -13.59 0.05 -6.30
N HIS A 400 -14.08 -0.09 -5.07
CA HIS A 400 -13.93 0.94 -4.05
C HIS A 400 -12.51 0.98 -3.45
N THR A 401 -11.63 0.01 -3.72
CA THR A 401 -10.19 0.18 -3.45
C THR A 401 -9.55 1.05 -4.52
N ILE A 402 -9.98 0.89 -5.78
CA ILE A 402 -9.45 1.63 -6.93
C ILE A 402 -9.94 3.08 -6.92
N PHE A 403 -11.24 3.30 -6.74
CA PHE A 403 -11.91 4.59 -6.84
C PHE A 403 -12.41 5.05 -5.48
N THR A 404 -11.48 5.51 -4.63
CA THR A 404 -11.85 6.07 -3.33
C THR A 404 -10.83 7.11 -2.86
N ASN A 405 -11.29 7.94 -1.95
CA ASN A 405 -10.47 8.85 -1.18
C ASN A 405 -10.33 8.41 0.30
N ARG A 406 -10.91 7.25 0.65
CA ARG A 406 -10.91 6.73 2.03
C ARG A 406 -9.62 5.98 2.35
N ASN A 407 -8.88 6.48 3.33
CA ASN A 407 -7.60 5.92 3.80
C ASN A 407 -7.65 4.41 4.06
N ARG A 408 -8.66 3.96 4.82
CA ARG A 408 -8.86 2.54 5.19
C ARG A 408 -8.98 1.62 3.99
N MET A 409 -9.56 2.10 2.89
CA MET A 409 -9.75 1.29 1.69
C MET A 409 -8.49 1.29 0.81
N ILE A 410 -7.81 2.42 0.71
CA ILE A 410 -6.60 2.57 -0.13
C ILE A 410 -5.44 1.71 0.38
N GLN A 411 -5.36 1.43 1.68
CA GLN A 411 -4.30 0.62 2.27
C GLN A 411 -4.04 -0.73 1.57
N LYS A 412 -5.05 -1.34 0.93
CA LYS A 412 -4.91 -2.62 0.22
C LYS A 412 -4.58 -2.48 -1.27
N PHE A 413 -4.53 -1.26 -1.81
CA PHE A 413 -4.29 -1.00 -3.24
C PHE A 413 -2.95 -1.59 -3.72
N ASN A 414 -1.88 -1.55 -2.90
CA ASN A 414 -0.60 -2.20 -3.23
C ASN A 414 -0.73 -3.72 -3.49
N LYS A 415 -1.78 -4.39 -2.99
CA LYS A 415 -2.02 -5.81 -3.28
C LYS A 415 -2.61 -6.04 -4.66
N LEU A 416 -3.26 -5.04 -5.25
CA LEU A 416 -3.78 -5.14 -6.62
C LEU A 416 -2.65 -5.20 -7.65
N ALA A 417 -1.58 -4.43 -7.43
CA ALA A 417 -0.46 -4.28 -8.38
C ALA A 417 0.26 -5.60 -8.74
N ASN A 418 0.28 -6.59 -7.84
CA ASN A 418 0.80 -7.94 -8.11
C ASN A 418 -0.23 -9.02 -7.76
N SER A 419 -1.39 -8.97 -8.42
CA SER A 419 -2.46 -9.93 -8.21
C SER A 419 -3.02 -10.49 -9.51
N ILE A 420 -3.55 -11.70 -9.43
CA ILE A 420 -4.43 -12.29 -10.42
C ILE A 420 -5.85 -12.06 -9.91
N ILE A 421 -6.61 -11.24 -10.64
CA ILE A 421 -7.99 -10.92 -10.29
C ILE A 421 -8.91 -11.84 -11.08
N LEU A 422 -9.79 -12.56 -10.37
CA LEU A 422 -10.81 -13.46 -10.92
C LEU A 422 -12.20 -12.81 -10.87
#